data_AF-A0A0A3IBJ0-F1
#
_entry.id   AF-A0A0A3IBJ0-F1
#
_cell.length_a   1.000
_cell.length_b   1.000
_cell.length_c   1.000
_cell.angle_alpha   90.00
_cell.angle_beta   90.00
_cell.angle_gamma   90.00
#
_symmetry.space_group_name_H-M   'P 1'
#
loop_
_entity.id
_entity.type
_entity.pdbx_description
1 polymer ?
#
loop_
_entity_poly.entity_id
_entity_poly.type
_entity_poly.pdbx_seq_one_letter_code
_entity_poly.pdbx_strand_id
1 'polypeptide(L)'
;MQDLIRKHHSIFILDNEEQLGEFIRLADEHKHIRDLLLLEGSDILMTRRVAFNIWQYLSNDDSLLIVDIEQRMIYPSTAFLLATVQNINTVANFKHNYGKDRTLLFIASIYVTNALFYWYHRECTPQLLEVDDMEHFLASDFYMLFVEQKKTTEGYPKEFASMQARKLRVLMEATEKNRAVINRLIEDAIFDAKKIYHFLSCREVYKKDESPQ
;
A
#
# COMPACT_ATOMS: atom_id res chain seq x y z
N MET A 1 -5.80 -2.45 -14.53
CA MET A 1 -5.87 -2.05 -13.10
C MET A 1 -7.27 -2.28 -12.53
N GLN A 2 -8.33 -1.99 -13.31
CA GLN A 2 -9.75 -2.20 -12.95
C GLN A 2 -10.10 -3.64 -12.51
N ASP A 3 -9.62 -4.68 -13.20
CA ASP A 3 -9.96 -6.07 -12.82
C ASP A 3 -9.22 -6.59 -11.57
N LEU A 4 -8.15 -5.91 -11.12
CA LEU A 4 -7.23 -6.43 -10.10
C LEU A 4 -7.41 -5.79 -8.71
N ILE A 5 -7.91 -4.55 -8.64
CA ILE A 5 -8.35 -3.90 -7.39
C ILE A 5 -9.87 -3.82 -7.45
N ARG A 6 -10.57 -4.84 -6.94
CA ARG A 6 -12.02 -4.74 -6.73
C ARG A 6 -12.29 -3.87 -5.49
N LYS A 7 -13.47 -3.24 -5.42
CA LYS A 7 -13.96 -2.44 -4.26
C LYS A 7 -13.73 -3.11 -2.89
N HIS A 8 -13.72 -4.44 -2.86
CA HIS A 8 -13.56 -5.23 -1.65
C HIS A 8 -12.12 -5.36 -1.15
N HIS A 9 -11.13 -4.72 -1.79
CA HIS A 9 -9.72 -4.96 -1.49
C HIS A 9 -9.05 -3.82 -0.69
N SER A 10 -9.81 -2.78 -0.36
CA SER A 10 -9.35 -1.70 0.53
C SER A 10 -9.62 -2.05 1.98
N ILE A 11 -8.74 -1.63 2.89
CA ILE A 11 -8.99 -1.75 4.33
C ILE A 11 -9.85 -0.62 4.88
N PHE A 12 -10.28 0.33 4.03
CA PHE A 12 -11.20 1.39 4.40
C PHE A 12 -12.61 1.12 3.83
N ILE A 13 -13.63 1.33 4.66
CA ILE A 13 -15.04 1.34 4.27
C ILE A 13 -15.27 2.63 3.49
N LEU A 14 -15.49 2.50 2.19
CA LEU A 14 -15.69 3.61 1.28
C LEU A 14 -16.95 3.38 0.45
N ASP A 15 -17.64 4.47 0.12
CA ASP A 15 -18.44 4.53 -1.10
C ASP A 15 -17.48 4.57 -2.32
N ASN A 16 -16.90 3.40 -2.59
CA ASN A 16 -15.56 3.20 -3.15
C ASN A 16 -15.44 3.34 -4.68
N GLU A 17 -16.48 3.72 -5.41
CA GLU A 17 -16.40 3.74 -6.88
C GLU A 17 -15.69 4.99 -7.41
N GLU A 18 -15.99 6.16 -6.84
CA GLU A 18 -15.41 7.42 -7.30
C GLU A 18 -13.91 7.50 -7.00
N GLN A 19 -13.51 7.15 -5.77
CA GLN A 19 -12.10 7.21 -5.36
C GLN A 19 -11.24 6.17 -6.07
N LEU A 20 -11.76 4.96 -6.29
CA LEU A 20 -11.07 3.95 -7.08
C LEU A 20 -10.95 4.41 -8.55
N GLY A 21 -12.02 4.99 -9.11
CA GLY A 21 -12.00 5.57 -10.45
C GLY A 21 -10.93 6.64 -10.60
N GLU A 22 -10.81 7.53 -9.61
CA GLU A 22 -9.80 8.59 -9.59
C GLU A 22 -8.38 8.04 -9.50
N PHE A 23 -8.12 7.06 -8.63
CA PHE A 23 -6.80 6.43 -8.54
C PHE A 23 -6.41 5.75 -9.86
N ILE A 24 -7.36 5.08 -10.52
CA ILE A 24 -7.13 4.43 -11.81
C ILE A 24 -6.86 5.47 -12.90
N ARG A 25 -7.63 6.56 -12.92
CA ARG A 25 -7.41 7.69 -13.85
C ARG A 25 -5.99 8.25 -13.71
N LEU A 26 -5.56 8.53 -12.47
CA LEU A 26 -4.20 9.00 -12.18
C LEU A 26 -3.14 7.98 -12.61
N ALA A 27 -3.39 6.69 -12.41
CA ALA A 27 -2.47 5.64 -12.83
C ALA A 27 -2.32 5.54 -14.35
N ASP A 28 -3.38 5.81 -15.11
CA ASP A 28 -3.34 5.81 -16.57
C ASP A 28 -2.68 7.07 -17.13
N GLU A 29 -2.95 8.24 -16.54
CA GLU A 29 -2.28 9.51 -16.88
C GLU A 29 -0.77 9.47 -16.59
N HIS A 30 -0.39 8.86 -15.47
CA HIS A 30 0.99 8.75 -15.02
C HIS A 30 1.53 7.31 -15.18
N LYS A 31 1.28 6.68 -16.34
CA LYS A 31 1.68 5.29 -16.63
C LYS A 31 3.12 4.94 -16.25
N HIS A 32 4.06 5.85 -16.49
CA HIS A 32 5.49 5.64 -16.19
C HIS A 32 5.76 5.56 -14.68
N ILE A 33 5.01 6.30 -13.86
CA ILE A 33 5.06 6.19 -12.40
C ILE A 33 4.36 4.91 -11.95
N ARG A 34 3.19 4.61 -12.51
CA ARG A 34 2.45 3.36 -12.24
C ARG A 34 3.30 2.12 -12.50
N ASP A 35 4.07 2.11 -13.58
CA ASP A 35 4.87 0.94 -13.99
C ASP A 35 6.01 0.64 -12.98
N LEU A 36 6.34 1.59 -12.09
CA LEU A 36 7.24 1.33 -10.95
C LEU A 36 6.66 0.32 -9.94
N LEU A 37 5.36 0.04 -9.98
CA LEU A 37 4.72 -1.01 -9.15
C LEU A 37 4.93 -2.43 -9.71
N LEU A 38 5.61 -2.58 -10.84
CA LEU A 38 5.88 -3.88 -11.49
C LEU A 38 7.25 -4.44 -11.08
N LEU A 39 7.68 -4.24 -9.84
CA LEU A 39 8.96 -4.76 -9.36
C LEU A 39 9.05 -6.28 -9.56
N GLU A 40 10.14 -6.75 -10.16
CA GLU A 40 10.38 -8.19 -10.34
C GLU A 40 10.38 -8.91 -8.98
N GLY A 41 9.56 -9.95 -8.85
CA GLY A 41 9.46 -10.76 -7.63
C GLY A 41 8.45 -10.30 -6.58
N SER A 42 7.75 -9.16 -6.76
CA SER A 42 6.69 -8.75 -5.84
C SER A 42 5.30 -9.23 -6.26
N ASP A 43 4.42 -9.52 -5.30
CA ASP A 43 2.99 -9.73 -5.58
C ASP A 43 2.37 -8.39 -6.04
N ILE A 44 2.24 -8.24 -7.36
CA ILE A 44 1.68 -7.07 -8.04
C ILE A 44 0.32 -6.67 -7.43
N LEU A 45 -0.50 -7.62 -6.99
CA LEU A 45 -1.84 -7.36 -6.47
C LEU A 45 -1.78 -6.80 -5.04
N MET A 46 -0.90 -7.32 -4.19
CA MET A 46 -0.61 -6.74 -2.88
C MET A 46 0.03 -5.35 -3.00
N THR A 47 1.05 -5.18 -3.85
CA THR A 47 1.73 -3.90 -4.06
C THR A 47 0.74 -2.82 -4.49
N ARG A 48 -0.15 -3.12 -5.44
CA ARG A 48 -1.21 -2.20 -5.89
C ARG A 48 -2.23 -1.88 -4.81
N ARG A 49 -2.63 -2.86 -3.99
CA ARG A 49 -3.53 -2.61 -2.84
C ARG A 49 -2.90 -1.71 -1.80
N VAL A 50 -1.62 -1.94 -1.46
CA VAL A 50 -0.90 -1.09 -0.51
C VAL A 50 -0.81 0.34 -1.03
N ALA A 51 -0.46 0.52 -2.32
CA ALA A 51 -0.44 1.83 -2.94
C ALA A 51 -1.80 2.54 -2.87
N PHE A 52 -2.89 1.82 -3.22
CA PHE A 52 -4.23 2.38 -3.13
C PHE A 52 -4.63 2.76 -1.70
N ASN A 53 -4.36 1.90 -0.71
CA ASN A 53 -4.68 2.20 0.69
C ASN A 53 -3.83 3.35 1.25
N ILE A 54 -2.56 3.48 0.87
CA ILE A 54 -1.73 4.64 1.24
C ILE A 54 -2.28 5.90 0.59
N TRP A 55 -2.64 5.85 -0.70
CA TRP A 55 -3.24 6.99 -1.38
C TRP A 55 -4.54 7.42 -0.71
N GLN A 56 -5.43 6.49 -0.37
CA GLN A 56 -6.66 6.73 0.40
C GLN A 56 -6.38 7.42 1.74
N TYR A 57 -5.41 6.90 2.49
CA TYR A 57 -5.02 7.49 3.76
C TYR A 57 -4.52 8.92 3.61
N LEU A 58 -3.66 9.18 2.62
CA LEU A 58 -3.14 10.51 2.35
C LEU A 58 -4.21 11.48 1.84
N SER A 59 -5.22 10.95 1.14
CA SER A 59 -6.23 11.68 0.40
C SER A 59 -7.45 12.11 1.19
N ASN A 60 -7.69 11.53 2.36
CA ASN A 60 -8.92 11.72 3.11
C ASN A 60 -8.65 12.13 4.55
N ASP A 61 -9.58 12.89 5.13
CA ASP A 61 -9.55 13.20 6.55
C ASP A 61 -9.69 11.91 7.38
N ASP A 62 -8.96 11.82 8.49
CA ASP A 62 -8.96 10.61 9.33
C ASP A 62 -10.37 10.30 9.88
N SER A 63 -11.22 11.32 10.08
CA SER A 63 -12.61 11.14 10.50
C SER A 63 -13.50 10.45 9.47
N LEU A 64 -13.10 10.45 8.19
CA LEU A 64 -13.81 9.82 7.09
C LEU A 64 -13.29 8.41 6.80
N LEU A 65 -12.14 8.05 7.35
CA LEU A 65 -11.50 6.75 7.16
C LEU A 65 -12.01 5.74 8.21
N ILE A 66 -13.07 5.03 7.86
CA ILE A 66 -13.56 3.92 8.69
C ILE A 66 -12.82 2.65 8.26
N VAL A 67 -12.18 1.94 9.19
CA VAL A 67 -11.44 0.70 8.87
C VAL A 67 -12.40 -0.49 8.80
N ASP A 68 -12.36 -1.22 7.69
CA ASP A 68 -13.09 -2.48 7.51
C ASP A 68 -12.36 -3.61 8.27
N ILE A 69 -13.00 -4.11 9.33
CA ILE A 69 -12.43 -5.15 10.20
C ILE A 69 -12.26 -6.46 9.45
N GLU A 70 -13.20 -6.82 8.58
CA GLU A 70 -13.13 -8.05 7.78
C GLU A 70 -11.95 -7.96 6.82
N GLN A 71 -11.80 -6.84 6.10
CA GLN A 71 -10.66 -6.66 5.20
C GLN A 71 -9.33 -6.60 5.92
N ARG A 72 -9.27 -6.02 7.12
CA ARG A 72 -8.07 -6.05 7.96
C ARG A 72 -7.68 -7.47 8.36
N MET A 73 -8.66 -8.36 8.59
CA MET A 73 -8.39 -9.78 8.86
C MET A 73 -8.00 -10.53 7.59
N ILE A 74 -8.68 -10.32 6.46
CA ILE A 74 -8.35 -11.01 5.21
C ILE A 74 -6.96 -10.56 4.70
N TYR A 75 -6.61 -9.28 4.90
CA TYR A 75 -5.41 -8.62 4.38
C TYR A 75 -4.49 -8.06 5.49
N PRO A 76 -3.99 -8.91 6.40
CA PRO A 76 -3.31 -8.44 7.60
C PRO A 76 -1.94 -7.82 7.29
N SER A 77 -1.26 -8.26 6.22
CA SER A 77 0.01 -7.66 5.79
C SER A 77 -0.19 -6.28 5.19
N THR A 78 -1.22 -6.12 4.34
CA THR A 78 -1.61 -4.81 3.81
C THR A 78 -1.98 -3.85 4.94
N ALA A 79 -2.80 -4.31 5.90
CA ALA A 79 -3.17 -3.51 7.06
C ALA A 79 -1.97 -3.14 7.95
N PHE A 80 -1.04 -4.08 8.15
CA PHE A 80 0.18 -3.83 8.92
C PHE A 80 1.06 -2.78 8.23
N LEU A 81 1.32 -2.93 6.93
CA LEU A 81 2.12 -1.97 6.16
C LEU A 81 1.51 -0.56 6.20
N LEU A 82 0.18 -0.46 6.07
CA LEU A 82 -0.48 0.84 6.20
C LEU A 82 -0.33 1.42 7.61
N ALA A 83 -0.50 0.61 8.66
CA ALA A 83 -0.30 1.06 10.04
C ALA A 83 1.14 1.56 10.27
N THR A 84 2.14 0.90 9.68
CA THR A 84 3.54 1.36 9.72
C THR A 84 3.68 2.75 9.11
N VAL A 85 3.06 3.00 7.95
CA VAL A 85 3.06 4.32 7.29
C VAL A 85 2.37 5.39 8.12
N GLN A 86 1.20 5.08 8.68
CA GLN A 86 0.41 6.03 9.48
C GLN A 86 1.15 6.54 10.72
N ASN A 87 2.05 5.73 11.28
CA ASN A 87 2.83 6.06 12.48
C ASN A 87 4.08 6.91 12.20
N ILE A 88 4.31 7.38 10.97
CA ILE A 88 5.49 8.17 10.59
C ILE A 88 5.13 9.65 10.51
N ASN A 89 5.80 10.46 11.33
CA ASN A 89 5.57 11.91 11.42
C ASN A 89 5.70 12.63 10.07
N THR A 90 6.67 12.25 9.25
CA THR A 90 6.86 12.84 7.91
C THR A 90 5.66 12.58 7.01
N VAL A 91 5.01 11.41 7.12
CA VAL A 91 3.79 11.09 6.38
C VAL A 91 2.63 11.94 6.88
N ALA A 92 2.44 12.05 8.20
CA ALA A 92 1.39 12.89 8.78
C ALA A 92 1.54 14.37 8.37
N ASN A 93 2.77 14.91 8.41
CA ASN A 93 3.08 16.26 7.96
C ASN A 93 2.86 16.42 6.45
N PHE A 94 3.21 15.41 5.65
CA PHE A 94 2.96 15.43 4.21
C PHE A 94 1.47 15.46 3.89
N LYS A 95 0.68 14.60 4.54
CA LYS A 95 -0.78 14.58 4.45
C LYS A 95 -1.38 15.94 4.82
N HIS A 96 -0.96 16.53 5.93
CA HIS A 96 -1.47 17.84 6.37
C HIS A 96 -1.21 18.96 5.34
N ASN A 97 0.00 18.99 4.76
CA ASN A 97 0.40 20.06 3.86
C ASN A 97 -0.11 19.89 2.41
N TYR A 98 -0.31 18.64 1.96
CA TYR A 98 -0.57 18.32 0.56
C TYR A 98 -1.85 17.49 0.34
N GLY A 99 -2.69 17.31 1.37
CA GLY A 99 -3.88 16.44 1.35
C GLY A 99 -4.91 16.72 0.23
N LYS A 100 -4.82 17.88 -0.43
CA LYS A 100 -5.68 18.27 -1.56
C LYS A 100 -5.07 18.01 -2.95
N ASP A 101 -3.77 17.73 -3.04
CA ASP A 101 -3.07 17.56 -4.32
C ASP A 101 -3.06 16.09 -4.76
N ARG A 102 -4.14 15.66 -5.41
CA ARG A 102 -4.38 14.26 -5.78
C ARG A 102 -3.23 13.62 -6.55
N THR A 103 -2.60 14.36 -7.47
CA THR A 103 -1.49 13.88 -8.29
C THR A 103 -0.23 13.67 -7.46
N LEU A 104 0.15 14.65 -6.63
CA LEU A 104 1.29 14.51 -5.73
C LEU A 104 1.07 13.36 -4.73
N LEU A 105 -0.14 13.24 -4.17
CA LEU A 105 -0.48 12.14 -3.27
C LEU A 105 -0.40 10.78 -3.97
N PHE A 106 -0.85 10.69 -5.24
CA PHE A 106 -0.71 9.49 -6.05
C PHE A 106 0.76 9.12 -6.23
N ILE A 107 1.60 10.04 -6.69
CA ILE A 107 3.04 9.78 -6.87
C ILE A 107 3.67 9.34 -5.54
N ALA A 108 3.38 10.05 -4.44
CA ALA A 108 3.89 9.70 -3.13
C ALA A 108 3.46 8.29 -2.68
N SER A 109 2.21 7.90 -2.94
CA SER A 109 1.74 6.56 -2.60
C SER A 109 2.53 5.45 -3.30
N ILE A 110 2.94 5.67 -4.55
CA ILE A 110 3.74 4.72 -5.33
C ILE A 110 5.15 4.60 -4.77
N TYR A 111 5.82 5.74 -4.51
CA TYR A 111 7.18 5.76 -3.98
C TYR A 111 7.25 5.16 -2.57
N VAL A 112 6.31 5.53 -1.69
CA VAL A 112 6.23 4.96 -0.34
C VAL A 112 5.96 3.46 -0.39
N THR A 113 5.09 3.00 -1.29
CA THR A 113 4.85 1.57 -1.49
C THR A 113 6.11 0.84 -1.90
N ASN A 114 6.87 1.37 -2.87
CA ASN A 114 8.11 0.74 -3.31
C ASN A 114 9.17 0.68 -2.19
N ALA A 115 9.28 1.75 -1.39
CA ALA A 115 10.17 1.77 -0.22
C ALA A 115 9.77 0.71 0.83
N LEU A 116 8.47 0.57 1.10
CA LEU A 116 7.94 -0.46 2.00
C LEU A 116 8.21 -1.86 1.48
N PHE A 117 7.97 -2.12 0.19
CA PHE A 117 8.18 -3.44 -0.39
C PHE A 117 9.66 -3.80 -0.48
N TYR A 118 10.53 -2.83 -0.74
CA TYR A 118 11.98 -3.03 -0.64
C TYR A 118 12.39 -3.49 0.77
N TRP A 119 11.91 -2.80 1.81
CA TRP A 119 12.15 -3.22 3.19
C TRP A 119 11.52 -4.58 3.52
N TYR A 120 10.25 -4.79 3.14
CA TYR A 120 9.51 -6.01 3.41
C TYR A 120 10.19 -7.24 2.80
N HIS A 121 10.62 -7.14 1.54
CA HIS A 121 11.32 -8.23 0.87
C HIS A 121 12.72 -8.48 1.45
N ARG A 122 13.45 -7.42 1.82
CA ARG A 122 14.81 -7.58 2.35
C ARG A 122 14.83 -8.11 3.79
N GLU A 123 13.96 -7.59 4.65
CA GLU A 123 14.04 -7.81 6.09
C GLU A 123 12.98 -8.79 6.61
N CYS A 124 11.79 -8.81 6.04
CA CYS A 124 10.69 -9.65 6.53
C CYS A 124 10.62 -10.99 5.81
N THR A 125 10.80 -11.02 4.48
CA THR A 125 10.63 -12.25 3.70
C THR A 125 11.56 -13.38 4.18
N PRO A 126 12.88 -13.18 4.41
CA PRO A 126 13.73 -14.25 4.92
C PRO A 126 13.27 -14.84 6.26
N GLN A 127 12.88 -13.97 7.21
CA GLN A 127 12.40 -14.39 8.53
C GLN A 127 11.04 -15.09 8.47
N LEU A 128 10.19 -14.69 7.52
CA LEU A 128 8.89 -15.32 7.27
C LEU A 128 9.08 -16.69 6.60
N LEU A 129 10.09 -16.87 5.75
CA LEU A 129 10.41 -18.16 5.11
C LEU A 129 10.99 -19.19 6.10
N GLU A 130 11.68 -18.75 7.16
CA GLU A 130 12.20 -19.62 8.22
C GLU A 130 11.11 -20.22 9.11
N VAL A 131 9.89 -19.69 9.03
CA VAL A 131 8.72 -20.25 9.69
C VAL A 131 8.10 -21.26 8.74
N ASP A 132 8.33 -22.56 8.97
CA ASP A 132 7.73 -23.68 8.20
C ASP A 132 6.25 -23.39 7.87
N ASP A 133 5.87 -23.71 6.63
CA ASP A 133 4.60 -23.44 5.95
C ASP A 133 4.35 -22.02 5.43
N MET A 134 5.14 -20.98 5.76
CA MET A 134 4.81 -19.59 5.38
C MET A 134 5.19 -19.15 3.96
N GLU A 135 5.92 -19.96 3.18
CA GLU A 135 6.25 -19.69 1.77
C GLU A 135 5.00 -19.41 0.93
N HIS A 136 3.95 -20.21 1.10
CA HIS A 136 2.67 -20.00 0.42
C HIS A 136 1.92 -18.75 0.91
N PHE A 137 2.19 -18.29 2.13
CA PHE A 137 1.43 -17.23 2.82
C PHE A 137 2.07 -15.85 2.71
N LEU A 138 3.31 -15.78 2.24
CA LEU A 138 4.00 -14.55 1.86
C LEU A 138 3.38 -13.91 0.62
N ALA A 139 2.95 -14.74 -0.34
CA ALA A 139 2.42 -14.30 -1.63
C ALA A 139 0.91 -14.11 -1.65
N SER A 140 0.17 -14.72 -0.71
CA SER A 140 -1.29 -14.62 -0.69
C SER A 140 -1.77 -13.96 0.61
N ASP A 141 -2.35 -12.79 0.43
CA ASP A 141 -3.44 -12.37 1.29
C ASP A 141 -4.41 -13.54 1.53
N PHE A 142 -4.90 -13.68 2.76
CA PHE A 142 -5.65 -14.87 3.23
C PHE A 142 -7.02 -15.03 2.55
N TYR A 143 -7.32 -14.28 1.51
CA TYR A 143 -8.56 -14.30 0.75
C TYR A 143 -8.92 -15.69 0.24
N MET A 144 -8.00 -16.43 -0.37
CA MET A 144 -8.31 -17.77 -0.88
C MET A 144 -8.69 -18.72 0.25
N LEU A 145 -7.95 -18.67 1.35
CA LEU A 145 -8.27 -19.41 2.57
C LEU A 145 -9.64 -18.99 3.09
N PHE A 146 -9.89 -17.69 3.26
CA PHE A 146 -11.14 -17.13 3.76
C PHE A 146 -12.36 -17.51 2.88
N VAL A 147 -12.18 -17.57 1.55
CA VAL A 147 -13.22 -17.95 0.58
C VAL A 147 -13.46 -19.47 0.57
N GLU A 148 -12.42 -20.29 0.61
CA GLU A 148 -12.52 -21.75 0.67
C GLU A 148 -13.18 -22.22 1.98
N GLN A 149 -13.01 -21.46 3.07
CA GLN A 149 -13.54 -21.72 4.40
C GLN A 149 -15.04 -21.56 4.59
N LYS A 150 -15.79 -20.90 3.69
CA LYS A 150 -17.26 -20.90 3.78
C LYS A 150 -17.88 -22.30 3.68
N LYS A 151 -17.07 -23.35 3.51
CA LYS A 151 -17.48 -24.75 3.34
C LYS A 151 -17.13 -25.70 4.51
N THR A 152 -16.37 -25.30 5.54
CA THR A 152 -15.89 -26.23 6.60
C THR A 152 -15.91 -25.59 8.00
N THR A 153 -16.59 -26.22 8.96
CA THR A 153 -17.13 -25.55 10.16
C THR A 153 -16.41 -25.78 11.50
N GLU A 154 -15.43 -26.68 11.63
CA GLU A 154 -14.80 -26.97 12.94
C GLU A 154 -13.26 -26.93 12.90
N GLY A 155 -12.63 -26.31 13.92
CA GLY A 155 -11.17 -26.19 14.09
C GLY A 155 -10.51 -25.00 13.39
N TYR A 156 -11.04 -24.61 12.24
CA TYR A 156 -10.41 -23.65 11.33
C TYR A 156 -10.22 -22.22 11.88
N PRO A 157 -11.19 -21.57 12.58
CA PRO A 157 -11.01 -20.21 13.06
C PRO A 157 -9.81 -20.03 14.00
N LYS A 158 -9.47 -21.09 14.75
CA LYS A 158 -8.34 -21.09 15.69
C LYS A 158 -7.01 -21.20 14.95
N GLU A 159 -6.93 -22.07 13.93
CA GLU A 159 -5.74 -22.19 13.08
C GLU A 159 -5.50 -20.91 12.29
N PHE A 160 -6.55 -20.37 11.66
CA PHE A 160 -6.51 -19.08 10.96
C PHE A 160 -5.97 -17.94 11.84
N ALA A 161 -6.54 -17.77 13.04
CA ALA A 161 -6.11 -16.75 13.98
C ALA A 161 -4.66 -16.97 14.45
N SER A 162 -4.27 -18.24 14.68
CA SER A 162 -2.90 -18.60 15.04
C SER A 162 -1.90 -18.21 13.95
N MET A 163 -2.25 -18.44 12.68
CA MET A 163 -1.42 -18.09 11.53
C MET A 163 -1.27 -16.58 11.36
N GLN A 164 -2.39 -15.84 11.44
CA GLN A 164 -2.35 -14.38 11.43
C GLN A 164 -1.47 -13.82 12.55
N ALA A 165 -1.62 -14.34 13.77
CA ALA A 165 -0.84 -13.90 14.92
C ALA A 165 0.66 -14.16 14.73
N ARG A 166 1.03 -15.31 14.16
CA ARG A 166 2.44 -15.63 13.86
C ARG A 166 3.02 -14.68 12.82
N LYS A 167 2.28 -14.43 11.73
CA LYS A 167 2.71 -13.49 10.68
C LYS A 167 2.87 -12.07 11.22
N LEU A 168 1.89 -11.57 11.98
CA LEU A 168 1.95 -10.23 12.58
C LEU A 168 3.10 -10.11 13.59
N ARG A 169 3.41 -11.17 14.35
CA ARG A 169 4.55 -11.16 15.27
C ARG A 169 5.87 -10.93 14.54
N VAL A 170 6.14 -11.69 13.48
CA VAL A 170 7.37 -11.52 12.69
C VAL A 170 7.44 -10.12 12.09
N LEU A 171 6.32 -9.60 11.57
CA LEU A 171 6.26 -8.24 11.03
C LEU A 171 6.54 -7.17 12.11
N MET A 172 5.96 -7.33 13.30
CA MET A 172 6.19 -6.41 14.42
C MET A 172 7.65 -6.43 14.88
N GLU A 173 8.25 -7.61 15.05
CA GLU A 173 9.64 -7.77 15.47
C GLU A 173 10.61 -7.19 14.43
N ALA A 174 10.40 -7.49 13.14
CA ALA A 174 11.20 -6.94 12.05
C ALA A 174 11.06 -5.41 11.94
N THR A 175 9.86 -4.88 12.17
CA THR A 175 9.59 -3.43 12.15
C THR A 175 10.27 -2.72 13.31
N GLU A 176 10.15 -3.26 14.53
CA GLU A 176 10.75 -2.64 15.71
C GLU A 176 12.28 -2.59 15.59
N LYS A 177 12.89 -3.69 15.14
CA LYS A 177 14.34 -3.77 14.90
C LYS A 177 14.81 -2.77 13.84
N ASN A 178 13.99 -2.48 12.83
CA ASN A 178 14.36 -1.67 11.67
C ASN A 178 13.66 -0.30 11.60
N ARG A 179 13.02 0.16 12.69
CA ARG A 179 12.17 1.37 12.71
C ARG A 179 12.86 2.59 12.11
N ALA A 180 14.10 2.86 12.49
CA ALA A 180 14.86 3.99 11.98
C ALA A 180 15.13 3.90 10.46
N VAL A 181 15.39 2.69 9.96
CA VAL A 181 15.63 2.44 8.52
C VAL A 181 14.34 2.65 7.74
N ILE A 182 13.21 2.11 8.23
CA ILE A 182 11.89 2.27 7.61
C ILE A 182 11.51 3.74 7.53
N ASN A 183 11.67 4.49 8.63
CA ASN A 183 11.38 5.92 8.66
C ASN A 183 12.19 6.68 7.60
N ARG A 184 13.50 6.43 7.53
CA ARG A 184 14.37 7.08 6.53
C ARG A 184 13.96 6.72 5.10
N LEU A 185 13.71 5.44 4.82
CA LEU A 185 13.26 5.00 3.49
C LEU A 185 11.97 5.70 3.05
N ILE A 186 11.04 5.93 3.98
CA ILE A 186 9.77 6.60 3.69
C ILE A 186 9.95 8.12 3.56
N GLU A 187 10.85 8.72 4.35
CA GLU A 187 11.23 10.12 4.21
C GLU A 187 11.86 10.41 2.84
N ASP A 188 12.82 9.56 2.43
CA ASP A 188 13.48 9.64 1.13
C ASP A 188 12.46 9.45 -0.01
N ALA A 189 11.54 8.48 0.13
CA ALA A 189 10.46 8.25 -0.83
C ALA A 189 9.53 9.47 -0.99
N ILE A 190 9.15 10.13 0.10
CA ILE A 190 8.33 11.35 0.05
C ILE A 190 9.10 12.50 -0.61
N PHE A 191 10.39 12.61 -0.32
CA PHE A 191 11.24 13.64 -0.93
C PHE A 191 11.38 13.44 -2.44
N ASP A 192 11.61 12.21 -2.88
CA ASP A 192 11.71 11.88 -4.31
C ASP A 192 10.37 12.05 -5.03
N ALA A 193 9.25 11.69 -4.40
CA ALA A 193 7.93 11.96 -4.94
C ALA A 193 7.70 13.45 -5.22
N LYS A 194 8.10 14.33 -4.28
CA LYS A 194 8.01 15.79 -4.47
C LYS A 194 8.89 16.29 -5.63
N LYS A 195 10.11 15.77 -5.76
CA LYS A 195 11.01 16.14 -6.86
C LYS A 195 10.43 15.75 -8.21
N ILE A 196 9.92 14.52 -8.31
CA ILE A 196 9.33 13.99 -9.54
C ILE A 196 8.08 14.78 -9.89
N TYR A 197 7.22 15.05 -8.91
CA TYR A 197 6.05 15.91 -9.12
C TYR A 197 6.46 17.30 -9.65
N HIS A 198 7.41 17.97 -9.00
CA HIS A 198 7.90 19.28 -9.44
C HIS A 198 8.45 19.24 -10.88
N PHE A 199 9.23 18.20 -11.21
CA PHE A 199 9.75 18.01 -12.57
C PHE A 199 8.64 17.83 -13.62
N LEU A 200 7.60 17.05 -13.29
CA LEU A 200 6.44 16.87 -14.15
C LEU A 200 5.66 18.17 -14.33
N SER A 201 5.39 18.91 -13.26
CA SER A 201 4.69 20.21 -13.32
C SER A 201 5.45 21.24 -14.16
N CYS A 202 6.77 21.31 -14.02
CA CYS A 202 7.59 22.21 -14.83
C CYS A 202 7.56 21.84 -16.32
N ARG A 203 7.56 20.55 -16.68
CA ARG A 203 7.49 20.10 -18.08
C ARG A 203 6.16 20.43 -18.75
N GLU A 204 5.06 20.42 -18.01
CA GLU A 204 3.74 20.78 -18.55
C GLU A 204 3.63 22.27 -18.89
N VAL A 205 4.34 23.14 -18.15
CA VAL A 205 4.45 24.57 -18.47
C VAL A 205 5.15 24.76 -19.82
N TYR A 206 6.30 24.11 -20.03
CA TYR A 206 7.05 24.23 -21.29
C TYR A 206 6.28 23.69 -22.51
N LYS A 207 5.46 22.64 -22.36
CA LYS A 207 4.63 22.13 -23.47
C LYS A 207 3.48 23.07 -23.87
N LYS A 208 2.99 23.91 -22.95
CA LYS A 208 1.96 24.90 -23.26
C LYS A 208 2.53 26.10 -24.02
N ASP A 209 3.78 26.46 -23.77
CA ASP A 209 4.46 27.57 -24.46
C ASP A 209 4.94 27.21 -25.88
N GLU A 210 5.06 25.91 -26.20
CA GLU A 210 5.44 25.42 -27.55
C GLU A 210 4.25 25.17 -28.48
N SER A 211 3.01 25.45 -28.06
CA SER A 211 1.83 25.36 -28.93
C SER A 211 1.71 26.63 -29.79
N PRO A 212 1.91 26.58 -31.12
CA PRO A 212 1.75 27.76 -31.97
C PRO A 212 0.29 28.22 -31.96
N GLN A 213 0.07 29.53 -31.74
CA GLN A 213 -1.17 30.21 -32.09
C GLN A 213 -1.37 30.23 -33.61
#